data_AF-A0A7W0RW78-F1
#
_entry.id   AF-A0A7W0RW78-F1
#
_cell.length_a   1.000
_cell.length_b   1.000
_cell.length_c   1.000
_cell.angle_alpha   90.00
_cell.angle_beta   90.00
_cell.angle_gamma   90.00
#
_symmetry.space_group_name_H-M   'P 1'
#
loop_
_entity.id
_entity.type
_entity.pdbx_description
1 polymer ?
#
loop_
_entity_poly.entity_id
_entity_poly.type
_entity_poly.pdbx_seq_one_letter_code
_entity_poly.pdbx_strand_id
1 'polypeptide(L)'
;MRVINGVFCLILVLFVAVQYNDPDAPLWMLMYGVAAFWCGAAAFRPAWLAHSPGRELLASSVVIGLALLIWYWPDTPGFWKEEVWWNTETAREGMGIIIAFVGVGLAAIPLLKRRRVSQPPH
;
A
#
# COMPACT_ATOMS: atom_id res chain seq x y z
N MET A 1 -3.65 12.71 -8.50
CA MET A 1 -3.17 11.43 -7.93
C MET A 1 -2.55 10.48 -8.94
N ARG A 2 -2.83 10.58 -10.26
CA ARG A 2 -2.29 9.63 -11.26
C ARG A 2 -0.76 9.50 -11.24
N VAL A 3 -0.03 10.61 -11.24
CA VAL A 3 1.45 10.59 -11.23
C VAL A 3 1.99 9.95 -9.95
N ILE A 4 1.51 10.40 -8.79
CA ILE A 4 1.93 9.87 -7.48
C ILE A 4 1.70 8.35 -7.41
N ASN A 5 0.49 7.90 -7.76
CA ASN A 5 0.17 6.47 -7.77
C ASN A 5 0.99 5.70 -8.82
N GLY A 6 1.29 6.29 -9.97
CA GLY A 6 2.15 5.67 -10.98
C GLY A 6 3.59 5.49 -10.48
N VAL A 7 4.14 6.50 -9.79
CA VAL A 7 5.48 6.43 -9.18
C VAL A 7 5.52 5.37 -8.08
N PHE A 8 4.53 5.35 -7.17
CA PHE A 8 4.45 4.33 -6.13
C PHE A 8 4.29 2.92 -6.71
N CYS A 9 3.48 2.75 -7.75
CA CYS A 9 3.36 1.48 -8.47
C CYS A 9 4.73 1.01 -8.96
N LEU A 10 5.49 1.87 -9.63
CA LEU A 10 6.82 1.53 -10.14
C LEU A 10 7.78 1.15 -9.01
N ILE A 11 7.86 1.96 -7.95
CA ILE A 11 8.75 1.70 -6.81
C ILE A 11 8.40 0.36 -6.15
N LEU A 12 7.12 0.09 -5.92
CA LEU A 12 6.68 -1.15 -5.28
C LEU A 12 6.93 -2.38 -6.17
N VAL A 13 6.80 -2.25 -7.50
CA VAL A 13 7.23 -3.32 -8.43
C VAL A 13 8.73 -3.56 -8.35
N LEU A 14 9.55 -2.52 -8.23
CA LEU A 14 10.98 -2.67 -8.02
C LEU A 14 11.28 -3.36 -6.68
N PHE A 15 10.52 -3.08 -5.63
CA PHE A 15 10.67 -3.78 -4.34
C PHE A 15 10.33 -5.27 -4.45
N VAL A 16 9.26 -5.64 -5.18
CA VAL A 16 8.98 -7.05 -5.50
C VAL A 16 10.19 -7.70 -6.17
N ALA A 17 10.84 -7.02 -7.11
CA ALA A 17 12.00 -7.55 -7.81
C ALA A 17 13.24 -7.70 -6.90
N VAL A 18 13.45 -6.81 -5.94
CA VAL A 18 14.56 -6.93 -4.98
C VAL A 18 14.39 -8.13 -4.05
N GLN A 19 13.15 -8.51 -3.72
CA GLN A 19 12.87 -9.63 -2.83
C GLN A 19 13.34 -10.99 -3.35
N TYR A 20 13.68 -11.15 -4.64
CA TYR A 20 14.26 -12.42 -5.12
C TYR A 20 15.56 -12.82 -4.40
N ASN A 21 16.18 -11.89 -3.67
CA ASN A 21 17.39 -12.12 -2.89
C ASN A 21 17.14 -12.52 -1.43
N ASP A 22 15.88 -12.52 -0.95
CA ASP A 22 15.55 -12.78 0.45
C ASP A 22 15.00 -14.21 0.69
N PRO A 23 15.26 -14.83 1.85
CA PRO A 23 14.71 -16.15 2.20
C PRO A 23 13.18 -16.14 2.37
N ASP A 24 12.61 -15.05 2.90
CA ASP A 24 11.17 -14.89 3.12
C ASP A 24 10.47 -14.11 2.00
N ALA A 25 11.07 -14.11 0.80
CA ALA A 25 10.62 -13.38 -0.37
C ALA A 25 9.12 -13.45 -0.69
N PRO A 26 8.44 -14.63 -0.65
CA PRO A 26 7.08 -14.74 -1.17
C PRO A 26 6.07 -13.86 -0.43
N LEU A 27 6.19 -13.73 0.89
CA LEU A 27 5.31 -12.89 1.69
C LEU A 27 5.46 -11.41 1.31
N TRP A 28 6.70 -10.93 1.26
CA TRP A 28 7.04 -9.55 0.97
C TRP A 28 6.69 -9.17 -0.48
N MET A 29 6.95 -10.06 -1.44
CA MET A 29 6.52 -9.90 -2.83
C MET A 29 5.01 -9.76 -2.94
N LEU A 30 4.24 -10.57 -2.19
CA LEU A 30 2.78 -10.48 -2.19
C LEU A 30 2.32 -9.10 -1.66
N MET A 31 2.90 -8.65 -0.56
CA MET A 31 2.53 -7.37 0.08
C MET A 31 2.83 -6.17 -0.82
N TYR A 32 4.04 -6.10 -1.37
CA TYR A 32 4.39 -5.04 -2.32
C TYR A 32 3.59 -5.16 -3.61
N GLY A 33 3.32 -6.38 -4.09
CA GLY A 33 2.52 -6.64 -5.28
C GLY A 33 1.09 -6.15 -5.16
N VAL A 34 0.43 -6.40 -4.00
CA VAL A 34 -0.92 -5.90 -3.72
C VAL A 34 -0.93 -4.37 -3.69
N ALA A 35 0.04 -3.75 -3.02
CA ALA A 35 0.14 -2.29 -2.98
C ALA A 35 0.41 -1.70 -4.38
N ALA A 36 1.32 -2.29 -5.14
CA ALA A 36 1.63 -1.90 -6.51
C ALA A 36 0.40 -2.01 -7.42
N PHE A 37 -0.35 -3.10 -7.31
CA PHE A 37 -1.59 -3.32 -8.04
C PHE A 37 -2.60 -2.19 -7.78
N TRP A 38 -2.83 -1.82 -6.52
CA TRP A 38 -3.77 -0.75 -6.18
C TRP A 38 -3.31 0.62 -6.65
N CYS A 39 -2.01 0.93 -6.50
CA CYS A 39 -1.42 2.14 -7.04
C CYS A 39 -1.57 2.19 -8.58
N GLY A 40 -1.28 1.09 -9.28
CA GLY A 40 -1.46 0.98 -10.74
C GLY A 40 -2.92 1.13 -11.16
N ALA A 41 -3.85 0.47 -10.48
CA ALA A 41 -5.28 0.61 -10.73
C ALA A 41 -5.75 2.06 -10.52
N ALA A 42 -5.28 2.73 -9.46
CA ALA A 42 -5.62 4.12 -9.20
C ALA A 42 -4.99 5.10 -10.21
N ALA A 43 -3.84 4.76 -10.80
CA ALA A 43 -3.19 5.56 -11.82
C ALA A 43 -3.82 5.39 -13.20
N PHE A 44 -4.14 4.15 -13.61
CA PHE A 44 -4.47 3.81 -14.99
C PHE A 44 -5.93 3.38 -15.20
N ARG A 45 -6.62 2.91 -14.16
CA ARG A 45 -8.01 2.44 -14.20
C ARG A 45 -8.88 3.08 -13.08
N PRO A 46 -8.83 4.41 -12.85
CA PRO A 46 -9.53 5.02 -11.70
C PRO A 46 -11.06 4.88 -11.77
N ALA A 47 -11.64 4.72 -12.97
CA ALA A 47 -13.08 4.48 -13.14
C ALA A 47 -13.51 3.13 -12.55
N TRP A 48 -12.68 2.09 -12.64
CA TRP A 48 -12.99 0.78 -12.06
C TRP A 48 -13.05 0.84 -10.52
N LEU A 49 -12.14 1.61 -9.89
CA LEU A 49 -12.14 1.81 -8.45
C LEU A 49 -13.31 2.67 -7.95
N ALA A 50 -14.01 3.38 -8.83
CA ALA A 50 -15.17 4.17 -8.46
C ALA A 50 -16.43 3.32 -8.22
N HIS A 51 -16.45 2.08 -8.70
CA HIS A 51 -17.61 1.18 -8.66
C HIS A 51 -17.25 -0.17 -8.01
N SER A 52 -18.29 -0.93 -7.66
CA SER A 52 -18.12 -2.33 -7.25
C SER A 52 -17.70 -3.18 -8.47
N PRO A 53 -16.79 -4.16 -8.33
CA PRO A 53 -16.17 -4.63 -7.09
C PRO A 53 -14.87 -3.91 -6.70
N GLY A 54 -14.27 -3.11 -7.60
CA GLY A 54 -12.95 -2.51 -7.39
C GLY A 54 -12.87 -1.66 -6.13
N ARG A 55 -13.93 -0.91 -5.82
CA ARG A 55 -14.02 -0.10 -4.59
C ARG A 55 -14.00 -0.94 -3.32
N GLU A 56 -14.74 -2.05 -3.31
CA GLU A 56 -14.89 -2.91 -2.13
C GLU A 56 -13.59 -3.65 -1.85
N LEU A 57 -12.96 -4.20 -2.89
CA LEU A 57 -11.66 -4.86 -2.77
C LEU A 57 -10.55 -3.90 -2.28
N LEU A 58 -10.54 -2.65 -2.77
CA LEU A 58 -9.60 -1.64 -2.29
C LEU A 58 -9.88 -1.29 -0.81
N ALA A 59 -11.14 -1.11 -0.43
CA ALA A 59 -11.51 -0.85 0.96
C ALA A 59 -11.12 -2.02 1.89
N SER A 60 -11.36 -3.26 1.48
CA SER A 60 -10.91 -4.46 2.21
C SER A 60 -9.39 -4.49 2.34
N SER A 61 -8.67 -4.12 1.28
CA SER A 61 -7.20 -4.06 1.30
C SER A 61 -6.67 -2.99 2.26
N VAL A 62 -7.37 -1.87 2.42
CA VAL A 62 -7.05 -0.86 3.45
C VAL A 62 -7.23 -1.45 4.85
N VAL A 63 -8.33 -2.16 5.11
CA VAL A 63 -8.59 -2.76 6.43
C VAL A 63 -7.55 -3.84 6.76
N ILE A 64 -7.28 -4.73 5.81
CA ILE A 64 -6.25 -5.78 5.95
C ILE A 64 -4.86 -5.14 6.14
N GLY A 65 -4.54 -4.12 5.34
CA GLY A 65 -3.28 -3.39 5.45
C GLY A 65 -3.10 -2.71 6.81
N LEU A 66 -4.18 -2.18 7.40
CA LEU A 66 -4.13 -1.59 8.73
C LEU A 66 -3.88 -2.67 9.81
N ALA A 67 -4.53 -3.83 9.69
CA ALA A 67 -4.29 -4.95 10.60
C ALA A 67 -2.84 -5.45 10.51
N LEU A 68 -2.29 -5.56 9.30
CA LEU A 68 -0.89 -5.92 9.07
C LEU A 68 0.08 -4.86 9.61
N LEU A 69 -0.24 -3.57 9.45
CA LEU A 69 0.56 -2.48 10.02
C LEU A 69 0.64 -2.54 11.54
N ILE A 70 -0.46 -2.92 12.21
CA ILE A 70 -0.48 -3.10 13.66
C ILE A 70 0.34 -4.35 14.04
N TRP A 71 0.21 -5.43 13.29
CA TRP A 71 0.87 -6.70 13.60
C TRP A 71 2.39 -6.66 13.38
N TYR A 72 2.84 -6.03 12.30
CA TYR A 72 4.24 -5.92 11.90
C TYR A 72 4.84 -4.56 12.24
N TRP A 73 4.27 -3.85 13.22
CA TRP A 73 4.83 -2.57 13.65
C TRP A 73 6.28 -2.79 14.12
N PRO A 74 7.25 -1.98 13.67
CA PRO A 74 8.64 -2.18 14.05
C PRO A 74 8.88 -1.73 15.50
N ASP A 75 9.11 -2.69 16.39
CA ASP A 75 9.37 -2.44 17.81
C ASP A 75 10.82 -2.01 18.11
N THR A 76 11.72 -2.12 17.13
CA THR A 76 13.14 -1.78 17.31
C THR A 76 13.32 -0.27 17.49
N PRO A 77 13.96 0.20 18.58
CA PRO A 77 14.23 1.62 18.78
C PRO A 77 15.04 2.20 17.62
N GLY A 78 14.55 3.29 17.04
CA GLY A 78 15.22 3.92 15.89
C GLY A 78 15.11 3.11 14.61
N PHE A 79 14.08 2.26 14.45
CA PHE A 79 13.82 1.48 13.23
C PHE A 79 13.82 2.32 11.93
N TRP A 80 13.59 3.63 12.01
CA TRP A 80 13.60 4.54 10.86
C TRP A 80 15.02 4.97 10.43
N LYS A 81 16.04 4.66 11.22
CA LYS A 81 17.43 5.02 10.91
C LYS A 81 18.06 3.97 10.02
N GLU A 82 18.87 4.41 9.06
CA GLU A 82 19.49 3.56 8.04
C GLU A 82 20.26 2.39 8.63
N GLU A 83 21.09 2.67 9.61
CA GLU A 83 21.92 1.68 10.28
C GLU A 83 21.10 0.61 11.05
N VAL A 84 19.83 0.89 11.36
CA VAL A 84 18.96 -0.04 12.08
C VAL A 84 18.21 -0.94 11.10
N TRP A 85 17.35 -0.38 10.24
CA TRP A 85 16.54 -1.19 9.33
C TRP A 85 17.32 -1.91 8.23
N TRP A 86 18.55 -1.49 7.91
CA TRP A 86 19.37 -2.24 6.97
C TRP A 86 19.93 -3.54 7.58
N ASN A 87 20.16 -3.52 8.90
CA ASN A 87 20.82 -4.60 9.63
C ASN A 87 19.86 -5.44 10.49
N THR A 88 18.66 -4.93 10.77
CA THR A 88 17.67 -5.57 11.63
C THR A 88 16.45 -5.95 10.81
N GLU A 89 16.20 -7.25 10.71
CA GLU A 89 15.11 -7.82 9.91
C GLU A 89 13.74 -7.25 10.33
N THR A 90 13.40 -7.29 11.62
CA THR A 90 12.10 -6.78 12.11
C THR A 90 11.87 -5.30 11.81
N ALA A 91 12.92 -4.48 11.84
CA ALA A 91 12.85 -3.08 11.45
C ALA A 91 12.64 -2.93 9.93
N ARG A 92 13.35 -3.73 9.11
CA ARG A 92 13.19 -3.76 7.64
C ARG A 92 11.77 -4.15 7.23
N GLU A 93 11.28 -5.22 7.83
CA GLU A 93 9.94 -5.77 7.60
C GLU A 93 8.86 -4.75 7.96
N GLY A 94 8.93 -4.17 9.16
CA GLY A 94 7.97 -3.15 9.60
C GLY A 94 7.99 -1.90 8.72
N MET A 95 9.16 -1.45 8.27
CA MET A 95 9.28 -0.36 7.30
C MET A 95 8.67 -0.73 5.95
N GLY A 96 8.85 -1.97 5.49
CA GLY A 96 8.21 -2.51 4.28
C GLY A 96 6.69 -2.41 4.34
N ILE A 97 6.09 -2.78 5.48
CA ILE A 97 4.64 -2.68 5.71
C ILE A 97 4.16 -1.24 5.72
N ILE A 98 4.89 -0.35 6.39
CA ILE A 98 4.57 1.08 6.38
C ILE A 98 4.51 1.61 4.95
N ILE A 99 5.51 1.29 4.12
CA ILE A 99 5.57 1.73 2.71
C ILE A 99 4.41 1.13 1.90
N ALA A 100 4.15 -0.17 2.04
CA ALA A 100 3.05 -0.84 1.34
C ALA A 100 1.69 -0.23 1.73
N PHE A 101 1.46 0.02 3.02
CA PHE A 101 0.24 0.62 3.52
C PHE A 101 0.05 2.06 3.05
N VAL A 102 1.13 2.85 2.99
CA VAL A 102 1.10 4.20 2.40
C VAL A 102 0.67 4.13 0.94
N GLY A 103 1.20 3.19 0.15
CA GLY A 103 0.78 3.00 -1.25
C GLY A 103 -0.72 2.72 -1.39
N VAL A 104 -1.24 1.77 -0.61
CA VAL A 104 -2.69 1.44 -0.59
C VAL A 104 -3.52 2.63 -0.13
N GLY A 105 -3.07 3.36 0.90
CA GLY A 105 -3.73 4.56 1.40
C GLY A 105 -3.84 5.67 0.34
N LEU A 106 -2.74 5.94 -0.39
CA LEU A 106 -2.72 6.89 -1.50
C LEU A 106 -3.69 6.50 -2.62
N ALA A 107 -3.79 5.19 -2.94
CA ALA A 107 -4.75 4.67 -3.89
C ALA A 107 -6.20 4.85 -3.42
N ALA A 108 -6.45 4.83 -2.11
CA ALA A 108 -7.79 4.96 -1.51
C ALA A 108 -8.27 6.42 -1.32
N ILE A 109 -7.39 7.44 -1.32
CA ILE A 109 -7.78 8.86 -1.14
C ILE A 109 -8.96 9.30 -2.04
N PRO A 110 -9.02 8.96 -3.33
CA PRO A 110 -10.15 9.34 -4.19
C PRO A 110 -11.49 8.76 -3.73
N LEU A 111 -11.50 7.62 -3.04
CA LEU A 111 -12.73 7.01 -2.50
C LEU A 111 -13.36 7.89 -1.40
N LEU A 112 -12.53 8.58 -0.62
CA LEU A 112 -12.96 9.44 0.48
C LEU A 112 -13.64 10.73 -0.02
N LYS A 113 -13.30 11.18 -1.22
CA LYS A 113 -13.77 12.48 -1.76
C LYS A 113 -15.16 12.42 -2.41
N ARG A 114 -15.72 11.23 -2.70
CA ARG A 114 -17.00 11.09 -3.43
C ARG A 114 -18.26 11.02 -2.55
N ARG A 115 -18.15 11.12 -1.22
CA ARG A 115 -19.33 11.11 -0.31
C ARG A 115 -20.08 12.46 -0.18
N ARG A 116 -19.75 13.51 -0.94
CA ARG A 116 -20.39 14.83 -0.83
C ARG A 116 -21.13 15.29 -2.10
N VAL A 117 -21.96 14.43 -2.69
CA VAL A 117 -23.04 14.90 -3.57
C VAL A 117 -24.26 14.02 -3.38
N SER A 118 -25.03 14.32 -2.33
CA SER A 118 -26.46 14.02 -2.29
C SER A 118 -27.17 15.37 -2.39
N GLN A 119 -27.76 15.65 -3.55
CA GLN A 119 -28.56 16.84 -3.88
C GLN A 119 -30.04 16.63 -3.45
N PRO A 120 -30.89 17.66 -3.45
CA PRO A 120 -31.31 18.55 -2.34
C PRO A 120 -32.70 18.12 -1.78
N PRO A 121 -33.38 18.87 -0.87
CA PRO A 121 -34.65 18.42 -0.30
C PRO A 121 -35.79 18.57 -1.33
N HIS A 122 -36.68 17.58 -1.36
CA HIS A 122 -38.01 17.66 -1.97
C HIS A 122 -39.04 18.03 -0.91
#